data_AF-A0AAE3L083-F1
#
_entry.id   AF-A0AAE3L083-F1
#
_cell.length_a   1.000
_cell.length_b   1.000
_cell.length_c   1.000
_cell.angle_alpha   90.00
_cell.angle_beta   90.00
_cell.angle_gamma   90.00
#
_symmetry.space_group_name_H-M   'P 1'
#
loop_
_entity.id
_entity.type
_entity.pdbx_description
1 polymer ?
#
loop_
_entity_poly.entity_id
_entity_poly.type
_entity_poly.pdbx_seq_one_letter_code
_entity_poly.pdbx_strand_id
1 'polypeptide(L)' 'MIVCVCNAITERDIDEAVADGATSMQALQDSLRVSSQCGSCSGCAEACLERALSERGPARPLPLVATSESLPA' A
#
# COMPACT_ATOMS: atom_id res chain seq x y z
N MET A 1 -0.64 9.93 11.35
CA MET A 1 -2.03 10.48 11.47
C MET A 1 -3.09 9.43 11.07
N ILE A 2 -4.39 9.62 11.34
CA ILE A 2 -5.46 8.83 10.68
C ILE A 2 -5.64 9.35 9.25
N VAL A 3 -5.60 8.44 8.28
CA VAL A 3 -5.73 8.74 6.84
C VAL A 3 -7.11 8.33 6.34
N CYS A 4 -7.59 7.13 6.68
CA CYS A 4 -8.93 6.65 6.30
C CYS A 4 -9.77 6.34 7.53
N VAL A 5 -10.85 7.08 7.72
CA VAL A 5 -11.78 6.85 8.83
C VAL A 5 -12.66 5.62 8.63
N CYS A 6 -13.02 5.28 7.39
CA CYS A 6 -13.91 4.14 7.10
C CYS A 6 -13.31 2.80 7.51
N ASN A 7 -12.00 2.63 7.29
CA ASN A 7 -11.27 1.40 7.57
C ASN A 7 -10.23 1.57 8.68
N ALA A 8 -10.28 2.69 9.41
CA ALA A 8 -9.36 3.04 10.50
C ALA A 8 -7.86 2.94 10.12
N ILE A 9 -7.51 3.37 8.90
CA ILE A 9 -6.13 3.30 8.39
C ILE A 9 -5.38 4.56 8.79
N THR A 10 -4.20 4.37 9.34
CA THR A 10 -3.25 5.42 9.70
C THR A 10 -2.14 5.53 8.66
N GLU A 11 -1.42 6.63 8.72
CA GLU A 11 -0.18 6.85 7.97
C GLU A 11 0.86 5.77 8.24
N ARG A 12 0.94 5.26 9.48
CA ARG A 12 1.88 4.18 9.84
C ARG A 12 1.52 2.88 9.11
N ASP A 13 0.24 2.57 8.96
CA ASP A 13 -0.21 1.40 8.20
C ASP A 13 0.19 1.52 6.72
N ILE A 14 0.14 2.74 6.16
CA ILE A 14 0.60 3.00 4.79
C ILE A 14 2.12 2.82 4.68
N ASP A 15 2.89 3.38 5.60
CA ASP A 15 4.34 3.19 5.67
C ASP A 15 4.74 1.72 5.76
N GLU A 16 4.05 0.95 6.62
CA GLU A 16 4.28 -0.49 6.77
C GLU A 16 3.91 -1.26 5.49
N ALA A 17 2.79 -0.94 4.85
CA ALA A 17 2.42 -1.55 3.57
C ALA A 17 3.43 -1.22 2.47
N VAL A 18 3.96 0.01 2.43
CA VAL A 18 5.02 0.39 1.50
C VAL A 18 6.29 -0.39 1.80
N ALA A 19 6.69 -0.51 3.07
CA ALA A 19 7.84 -1.30 3.49
C ALA A 19 7.71 -2.77 3.04
N ASP A 20 6.50 -3.34 3.12
CA ASP A 20 6.16 -4.69 2.67
C ASP A 20 6.14 -4.85 1.13
N GLY A 21 6.07 -3.74 0.38
CA GLY A 21 6.19 -3.75 -1.08
C GLY A 21 5.07 -3.03 -1.83
N ALA A 22 4.13 -2.39 -1.16
CA ALA A 22 3.12 -1.58 -1.83
C ALA A 22 3.78 -0.39 -2.54
N THR A 23 3.53 -0.27 -3.85
CA THR A 23 4.07 0.81 -4.71
C THR A 23 2.99 1.56 -5.46
N SER A 24 1.72 1.24 -5.21
CA SER A 24 0.58 1.85 -5.90
C SER A 24 -0.64 1.95 -4.98
N MET A 25 -1.55 2.87 -5.29
CA MET A 25 -2.85 2.96 -4.60
C MET A 25 -3.68 1.70 -4.73
N GLN A 26 -3.55 0.95 -5.81
CA GLN A 26 -4.19 -0.36 -5.97
C GLN A 26 -3.66 -1.34 -4.92
N ALA A 27 -2.33 -1.42 -4.75
CA ALA A 27 -1.73 -2.28 -3.74
C ALA A 27 -2.14 -1.89 -2.31
N LEU A 28 -2.23 -0.58 -2.00
CA LEU A 28 -2.75 -0.13 -0.72
C LEU A 28 -4.24 -0.47 -0.52
N GLN A 29 -5.06 -0.39 -1.57
CA GLN A 29 -6.46 -0.80 -1.53
C GLN A 29 -6.60 -2.29 -1.25
N ASP A 30 -5.82 -3.13 -1.92
CA ASP A 30 -5.84 -4.58 -1.73
C ASP A 30 -5.37 -4.98 -0.32
N SER A 31 -4.31 -4.36 0.20
CA SER A 31 -3.74 -4.71 1.52
C SER A 31 -4.49 -4.07 2.71
N LEU A 32 -4.87 -2.79 2.60
CA LEU A 32 -5.39 -1.99 3.72
C LEU A 32 -6.86 -1.60 3.56
N ARG A 33 -7.47 -1.83 2.39
CA ARG A 33 -8.80 -1.30 2.04
C ARG A 33 -8.89 0.22 2.13
N VAL A 34 -7.77 0.93 2.05
CA VAL A 34 -7.78 2.41 2.02
C VAL A 34 -8.55 2.88 0.79
N SER A 35 -9.36 3.94 0.87
CA SER A 35 -10.15 4.45 -0.26
C SER A 35 -11.19 3.49 -0.88
N SER A 36 -11.41 2.30 -0.31
CA SER A 36 -12.36 1.31 -0.88
C SER A 36 -13.83 1.56 -0.51
N GLN A 37 -14.12 2.54 0.35
CA GLN A 37 -15.48 2.92 0.72
C GLN A 37 -15.86 4.29 0.16
N CYS A 38 -15.66 5.38 0.91
CA CYS A 38 -16.20 6.69 0.54
C CYS A 38 -15.28 7.46 -0.41
N GLY A 39 -14.03 7.02 -0.57
CA GLY A 39 -13.01 7.66 -1.41
C GLY A 39 -12.50 9.01 -0.89
N SER A 40 -13.01 9.55 0.21
CA SER A 40 -12.60 10.90 0.66
C SER A 40 -11.13 10.99 1.08
N CYS A 41 -10.49 9.86 1.36
CA CYS A 41 -9.08 9.80 1.75
C CYS A 41 -8.10 9.59 0.58
N SER A 42 -8.56 9.41 -0.67
CA SER A 42 -7.68 9.00 -1.80
C SER A 42 -6.46 9.90 -1.95
N GLY A 43 -6.65 11.21 -2.07
CA GLY A 43 -5.53 12.14 -2.24
C GLY A 43 -4.59 12.21 -1.02
N CYS A 44 -5.11 11.99 0.19
CA CYS A 44 -4.28 11.94 1.39
C CYS A 44 -3.47 10.64 1.47
N ALA A 45 -4.06 9.51 1.06
CA ALA A 45 -3.39 8.23 0.96
C ALA A 45 -2.32 8.23 -0.14
N GLU A 46 -2.59 8.85 -1.30
CA GLU A 46 -1.63 9.05 -2.39
C GLU A 46 -0.42 9.85 -1.92
N ALA A 47 -0.63 10.99 -1.24
CA ALA A 47 0.47 11.79 -0.71
C ALA A 47 1.30 11.03 0.34
N CYS A 48 0.68 10.17 1.15
CA CYS A 48 1.41 9.31 2.09
C CYS A 48 2.23 8.24 1.36
N LEU A 49 1.66 7.61 0.33
CA LEU A 49 2.35 6.64 -0.52
C LEU A 49 3.58 7.26 -1.19
N GLU A 50 3.42 8.41 -1.84
CA GLU A 50 4.52 9.10 -2.54
C GLU A 50 5.65 9.50 -1.58
N ARG A 51 5.29 9.99 -0.39
CA ARG A 51 6.26 10.34 0.65
C ARG A 51 7.02 9.11 1.15
N ALA A 52 6.32 8.04 1.52
CA ALA A 52 6.93 6.79 1.99
C ALA A 52 7.86 6.17 0.92
N LEU A 53 7.46 6.21 -0.37
CA LEU A 53 8.30 5.75 -1.48
C LEU A 53 9.54 6.63 -1.69
N SER A 54 9.42 7.95 -1.51
CA SER A 54 10.53 8.89 -1.63
C SER A 54 11.56 8.70 -0.51
N GLU A 55 11.10 8.42 0.71
CA GLU A 55 11.95 8.18 1.88
C GLU A 55 12.68 6.82 1.81
N ARG A 56 12.14 5.85 1.06
CA ARG A 56 12.71 4.50 0.89
C ARG A 56 13.90 4.45 -0.10
N GLY A 57 14.19 5.54 -0.81
CA GLY A 57 15.21 5.58 -1.86
C GLY A 57 14.80 4.77 -3.10
N PRO A 58 15.57 4.82 -4.22
CA PRO A 58 15.21 4.10 -5.43
C PRO A 58 15.05 2.62 -5.11
N ALA A 59 13.82 2.13 -5.31
CA ALA A 59 13.42 0.75 -5.09
C ALA A 59 14.48 -0.18 -5.67
N ARG A 60 15.30 -0.77 -4.80
CA ARG A 60 16.13 -1.89 -5.19
C ARG A 60 15.14 -2.95 -5.64
N PRO A 61 15.18 -3.41 -6.90
CA PRO A 61 14.17 -4.33 -7.41
C PRO A 61 14.16 -5.54 -6.49
N LEU A 62 13.02 -5.77 -5.84
CA LEU A 62 12.78 -7.00 -5.11
C LEU A 62 13.00 -8.15 -6.11
N PRO A 63 13.68 -9.24 -5.71
CA PRO A 63 13.74 -10.42 -6.56
C PRO A 63 12.29 -10.87 -6.75
N LEU A 64 11.79 -10.81 -7.97
CA LEU A 64 10.54 -11.43 -8.37
C LEU A 64 10.64 -12.92 -8.05
N VAL A 65 10.25 -13.32 -6.85
CA VAL A 65 9.81 -14.69 -6.62
C VAL A 65 8.42 -14.77 -7.22
N ALA A 66 8.38 -15.18 -8.49
CA ALA A 66 7.21 -15.79 -9.05
C ALA A 66 6.88 -17.00 -8.17
N THR A 67 5.91 -16.87 -7.27
CA THR A 67 5.34 -18.03 -6.59
C THR A 67 4.52 -18.80 -7.62
N SER A 68 5.22 -19.71 -8.29
CA SER A 68 4.60 -20.81 -9.03
C SER A 68 3.89 -21.73 -8.02
N GLU A 69 2.64 -22.04 -8.36
CA GLU A 69 1.98 -23.34 -8.16
C GLU A 69 1.18 -23.62 -6.86
N SER A 70 -0.13 -23.78 -7.04
CA SER A 70 -0.92 -24.84 -6.41
C SER A 70 -2.17 -25.11 -7.25
N LEU A 71 -2.01 -25.93 -8.30
CA LEU A 71 -3.12 -26.58 -8.99
C LEU A 71 -3.06 -28.08 -8.62
N PRO A 72 -3.93 -28.60 -7.73
CA PRO A 72 -3.98 -30.03 -7.47
C PRO A 72 -4.95 -30.77 -8.41
N ALA A 73 -4.37 -31.78 -9.07
CA ALA A 73 -4.89 -33.03 -9.65
C ALA A 73 -6.03 -33.00 -10.68
#